data_AF-A0A0T0MFQ2-F1
#
_entry.id   AF-A0A0T0MFQ2-F1
#
_cell.length_a   1.000
_cell.length_b   1.000
_cell.length_c   1.000
_cell.angle_alpha   90.00
_cell.angle_beta   90.00
_cell.angle_gamma   90.00
#
_symmetry.space_group_name_H-M   'P 1'
#
loop_
_entity.id
_entity.type
_entity.pdbx_description
1 polymer ?
#
loop_
_entity_poly.entity_id
_entity_poly.type
_entity_poly.pdbx_seq_one_letter_code
_entity_poly.pdbx_strand_id
1 'polypeptide(L)' 'MVHALARTGRAVRWYTTSLLGDHDYARYVAHVARVHPGTDPGTEAAYWRARHADQDAHPGARCC' A
#
# COMPACT_ATOMS: atom_id res chain seq x y z
N MET A 1 13.92 -6.31 18.74
CA MET A 1 13.45 -5.17 17.89
C MET A 1 12.46 -5.61 16.79
N VAL A 2 12.64 -6.78 16.17
CA VAL A 2 11.72 -7.38 15.17
C VAL A 2 10.28 -7.67 15.66
N HIS A 3 10.08 -7.95 16.96
CA HIS A 3 8.76 -8.26 17.51
C HIS A 3 7.84 -7.04 17.70
N ALA A 4 8.40 -5.83 17.76
CA ALA A 4 7.61 -4.61 17.90
C ALA A 4 6.88 -4.28 16.59
N LEU A 5 7.57 -4.40 15.44
CA LEU A 5 7.03 -4.22 14.09
C LEU A 5 5.92 -5.23 13.76
N ALA A 6 6.04 -6.45 14.27
CA ALA A 6 5.04 -7.51 14.04
C ALA A 6 3.70 -7.24 14.75
N ARG A 7 3.71 -6.58 15.92
CA ARG A 7 2.47 -6.24 16.64
C ARG A 7 1.75 -5.04 16.03
N THR A 8 2.48 -4.01 15.60
CA THR A 8 1.91 -2.88 14.88
C THR A 8 1.27 -3.32 13.56
N GLY A 9 1.92 -4.22 12.81
CA GLY A 9 1.35 -4.77 11.57
C GLY A 9 0.02 -5.51 11.75
N ARG A 10 -0.18 -6.19 12.89
CA ARG A 10 -1.43 -6.93 13.17
C ARG A 10 -2.59 -6.00 13.55
N ALA A 11 -2.32 -4.96 14.33
CA ALA A 11 -3.33 -3.96 14.70
C ALA A 11 -3.77 -3.13 13.49
N VAL A 12 -2.81 -2.69 12.66
CA VAL A 12 -3.08 -2.00 11.40
C VAL A 12 -3.89 -2.89 10.47
N ARG A 13 -3.52 -4.18 10.33
CA ARG A 13 -4.27 -5.15 9.51
C ARG A 13 -5.71 -5.33 10.00
N TRP A 14 -5.94 -5.50 11.31
CA TRP A 14 -7.29 -5.65 11.86
C TRP A 14 -8.14 -4.39 11.65
N TYR A 15 -7.57 -3.23 11.95
CA TYR A 15 -8.23 -1.94 11.81
C TYR A 15 -8.67 -1.71 10.36
N THR A 16 -7.73 -1.90 9.45
CA THR A 16 -8.01 -1.75 8.03
C THR A 16 -9.06 -2.79 7.60
N THR A 17 -8.92 -4.09 7.91
CA THR A 17 -9.84 -5.15 7.39
C THR A 17 -11.27 -5.02 7.88
N SER A 18 -11.45 -4.37 9.04
CA SER A 18 -12.75 -4.32 9.71
C SER A 18 -13.50 -3.02 9.47
N LEU A 19 -12.81 -1.91 9.15
CA LEU A 19 -13.44 -0.58 9.13
C LEU A 19 -13.51 0.09 7.75
N LEU A 20 -12.51 -0.10 6.86
CA LEU A 20 -12.41 0.76 5.67
C LEU A 20 -12.51 0.02 4.34
N GLY A 21 -12.18 -1.28 4.28
CA GLY A 21 -12.15 -2.02 3.01
C GLY A 21 -11.11 -1.51 2.00
N ASP A 22 -10.37 -0.46 2.32
CA ASP A 22 -9.49 0.27 1.42
C ASP A 22 -8.02 0.11 1.87
N HIS A 23 -7.43 -1.04 1.53
CA HIS A 23 -6.03 -1.37 1.87
C HIS A 23 -5.17 -1.51 0.64
N ASP A 24 -5.31 -0.60 -0.31
CA ASP A 24 -4.46 -0.60 -1.49
C ASP A 24 -2.98 -0.61 -1.10
N TYR A 25 -2.59 0.17 -0.09
CA TYR A 25 -1.21 0.17 0.39
C TYR A 25 -0.79 -1.16 1.06
N ALA A 26 -1.61 -1.75 1.93
CA ALA A 26 -1.24 -3.02 2.57
C ALA A 26 -1.21 -4.18 1.56
N ARG A 27 -2.09 -4.16 0.55
CA ARG A 27 -2.05 -5.09 -0.58
C ARG A 27 -0.76 -4.92 -1.38
N TYR A 28 -0.36 -3.67 -1.65
CA TYR A 28 0.91 -3.36 -2.31
C TYR A 28 2.11 -3.88 -1.51
N VAL A 29 2.18 -3.62 -0.21
CA VAL A 29 3.26 -4.14 0.66
C VAL A 29 3.31 -5.67 0.64
N ALA A 30 2.15 -6.34 0.73
CA ALA A 30 2.07 -7.79 0.67
C ALA A 30 2.41 -8.35 -0.72
N HIS A 31 2.23 -7.57 -1.78
CA HIS A 31 2.65 -7.91 -3.13
C HIS A 31 4.17 -7.78 -3.28
N VAL A 32 4.74 -6.64 -2.86
CA VAL A 32 6.20 -6.41 -2.86
C VAL A 32 6.91 -7.47 -2.05
N ALA A 33 6.41 -7.82 -0.86
CA ALA A 33 7.02 -8.88 -0.04
C ALA A 33 7.02 -10.27 -0.73
N ARG A 34 6.06 -10.54 -1.63
CA ARG A 34 5.99 -11.80 -2.38
C ARG A 34 6.83 -11.78 -3.65
N VAL A 35 6.83 -10.67 -4.38
CA VAL A 35 7.51 -10.54 -5.68
C VAL A 35 8.97 -10.13 -5.53
N HIS A 36 9.27 -9.30 -4.53
CA HIS A 36 10.58 -8.73 -4.23
C HIS A 36 10.93 -8.91 -2.75
N PRO A 37 11.26 -10.14 -2.32
CA PRO A 37 11.62 -10.40 -0.94
C PRO A 37 12.88 -9.61 -0.54
N GLY A 38 12.81 -8.88 0.56
CA GLY A 38 13.94 -8.08 1.09
C GLY A 38 13.99 -6.63 0.62
N THR A 39 13.12 -6.22 -0.32
CA THR A 39 13.00 -4.83 -0.74
C THR A 39 12.05 -4.06 0.19
N ASP A 40 12.45 -2.86 0.61
CA ASP A 40 11.58 -1.94 1.35
C ASP A 40 10.48 -1.41 0.40
N PRO A 41 9.18 -1.63 0.69
CA PRO A 41 8.09 -1.09 -0.11
C PRO A 41 8.00 0.46 -0.07
N GLY A 42 8.73 1.12 0.82
CA GLY A 42 8.76 2.57 0.96
C GLY A 42 7.69 3.07 1.93
N THR A 43 7.34 4.35 1.80
CA THR A 43 6.29 4.97 2.64
C THR A 43 4.96 5.04 1.90
N GLU A 44 3.87 4.99 2.66
CA GLU A 44 2.51 5.09 2.13
C GLU A 44 2.29 6.39 1.34
N ALA A 45 2.85 7.51 1.79
CA ALA A 45 2.75 8.79 1.10
C ALA A 45 3.47 8.79 -0.27
N ALA A 46 4.55 8.01 -0.42
CA ALA A 46 5.24 7.85 -1.70
C ALA A 46 4.41 6.98 -2.66
N TYR A 47 3.79 5.92 -2.14
CA TYR A 47 2.87 5.08 -2.91
C TYR A 47 1.70 5.89 -3.47
N TRP A 48 1.01 6.67 -2.62
CA TRP A 48 -0.12 7.49 -3.07
C TRP A 48 0.31 8.58 -4.05
N ARG A 49 1.45 9.24 -3.83
CA ARG A 49 1.99 10.20 -4.81
C ARG A 49 2.24 9.57 -6.17
N ALA A 50 2.88 8.40 -6.21
CA ALA A 50 3.15 7.69 -7.46
C ALA A 50 1.84 7.30 -8.16
N ARG A 51 0.86 6.78 -7.40
CA ARG A 51 -0.46 6.41 -7.94
C ARG A 51 -1.21 7.61 -8.52
N HIS A 52 -1.22 8.75 -7.82
CA HIS A 52 -1.87 9.95 -8.33
C HIS A 52 -1.14 10.52 -9.54
N ALA A 53 0.19 10.52 -9.53
CA ALA A 53 0.98 10.94 -10.69
C ALA A 53 0.72 10.05 -11.92
N ASP A 54 0.58 8.74 -11.72
CA ASP A 54 0.20 7.81 -12.78
C ASP A 54 -1.22 8.07 -13.31
N GLN A 55 -2.19 8.34 -12.43
CA GLN A 55 -3.55 8.71 -12.83
C GLN A 55 -3.63 10.09 -13.53
N ASP A 56 -2.76 11.01 -13.17
CA ASP A 56 -2.67 12.34 -13.76
C ASP A 56 -1.96 12.29 -15.13
N ALA A 57 -0.91 11.47 -15.26
CA ALA A 57 -0.19 11.23 -16.51
C ALA A 57 -0.98 10.35 -17.49
N HIS A 58 -1.78 9.42 -16.98
CA HIS A 58 -2.68 8.56 -17.74
C HIS A 58 -4.12 8.82 -17.33
N PRO A 59 -4.67 10.01 -17.65
CA PRO A 59 -6.07 10.27 -17.48
C PRO A 59 -6.80 9.37 -18.47
N GLY A 60 -7.15 8.15 -18.05
CA GLY A 60 -7.75 7.13 -18.92
C GLY A 60 -8.87 7.72 -19.77
N ALA A 61 -9.07 7.17 -20.97
CA ALA A 61 -9.94 7.69 -22.04
C ALA A 61 -11.11 8.52 -21.47
N ARG A 62 -10.87 9.83 -21.34
CA ARG A 62 -11.91 10.76 -20.93
C ARG A 62 -12.76 10.87 -22.18
N CYS A 63 -13.79 10.03 -22.24
CA CYS A 63 -14.84 10.13 -23.23
C CYS A 63 -15.51 11.49 -23.02
N CYS A 64 -14.95 12.49 -23.69
CA CYS A 64 -15.72 13.58 -24.25
C CYS A 64 -16.63 13.06 -25.37
#